data_AF-A0A251XUC3-F1
#
_entry.id   AF-A0A251XUC3-F1
#
_cell.length_a   1.000
_cell.length_b   1.000
_cell.length_c   1.000
_cell.angle_alpha   90.00
_cell.angle_beta   90.00
_cell.angle_gamma   90.00
#
_symmetry.space_group_name_H-M   'P 1'
#
loop_
_entity.id
_entity.type
_entity.pdbx_description
1 polymer ?
#
loop_
_entity_poly.entity_id
_entity_poly.type
_entity_poly.pdbx_seq_one_letter_code
_entity_poly.pdbx_strand_id
1 'polypeptide(L)'
;MPEWANGDQPGDPDDGGATFQGGPDAYLLAHELGHNLSLPHAFSIQCASTWDYSPTSGGCPRDEYGNRTDVMGNSWAFLPLSAPSLARVGTLSNTREPVCGAPRTTKLKTLGAGPGTPRALRWTDPKDSGATYWVQYNDRGDATSDDGAYTSPFQAVRSVSGVQVLRSNPIQPYGGDLLERPGDGSEANEFALAGETVQLNSGMSVRVDAIDEVAREATVTVTVPCIEYTGDITRFATTSASTSSPWAGPQGAVDGNPGTYWGTWPSAGTQTLELRWPRTVTVDQIASQFAADAADGQNQGLIPPARGAPSPTTPPRGPGAPSPARPPRRGRGRVTPRTRSRSPPSRRTGSVWCTRHGVPRTTRAPPGCPR
;
A
#
# COMPACT_ATOMS: atom_id res chain seq x y z
N MET A 1 -0.69 1.69 -48.20
CA MET A 1 -1.48 0.90 -47.24
C MET A 1 -1.76 1.82 -46.07
N PRO A 2 -2.93 1.85 -45.43
CA PRO A 2 -3.13 2.68 -44.24
C PRO A 2 -2.13 2.21 -43.17
N GLU A 3 -1.32 3.11 -42.61
CA GLU A 3 -0.26 2.82 -41.62
C GLU A 3 -0.73 3.01 -40.18
N TRP A 4 -2.04 3.05 -39.95
CA TRP A 4 -2.60 3.30 -38.63
C TRP A 4 -3.39 2.08 -38.17
N ALA A 5 -3.11 1.65 -36.94
CA ALA A 5 -3.95 0.76 -36.17
C ALA A 5 -4.65 1.59 -35.07
N ASN A 6 -5.85 1.19 -34.69
CA ASN A 6 -6.57 1.81 -33.58
C ASN A 6 -7.46 0.75 -32.92
N GLY A 7 -7.31 0.59 -31.62
CA GLY A 7 -8.16 -0.16 -30.73
C GLY A 7 -8.93 0.81 -29.84
N ASP A 8 -10.25 0.75 -29.91
CA ASP A 8 -11.13 1.55 -29.05
C ASP A 8 -11.77 0.63 -28.01
N GLN A 9 -11.63 1.02 -26.74
CA GLN A 9 -12.45 0.50 -25.66
C GLN A 9 -13.45 1.59 -25.27
N PRO A 10 -14.76 1.34 -25.35
CA PRO A 10 -15.79 2.27 -24.91
C PRO A 10 -15.72 2.54 -23.40
N GLY A 11 -16.66 3.35 -22.91
CA GLY A 11 -16.69 3.82 -21.53
C GLY A 11 -16.70 2.71 -20.47
N ASP A 12 -17.28 1.54 -20.77
CA ASP A 12 -17.30 0.38 -19.87
C ASP A 12 -16.51 -0.82 -20.45
N PRO A 13 -15.73 -1.56 -19.65
CA PRO A 13 -15.05 -2.79 -20.08
C PRO A 13 -15.99 -3.87 -20.65
N ASP A 14 -17.26 -3.88 -20.25
CA ASP A 14 -18.27 -4.84 -20.73
C ASP A 14 -18.89 -4.41 -22.08
N ASP A 15 -18.62 -3.20 -22.58
CA ASP A 15 -19.16 -2.71 -23.85
C ASP A 15 -18.52 -3.40 -25.07
N GLY A 16 -17.43 -4.13 -24.86
CA GLY A 16 -16.60 -4.70 -25.93
C GLY A 16 -15.84 -3.63 -26.71
N GLY A 17 -14.80 -3.99 -27.46
CA GLY A 17 -14.01 -3.03 -28.24
C GLY A 17 -13.87 -3.42 -29.71
N ALA A 18 -13.40 -2.48 -30.52
CA ALA A 18 -13.09 -2.70 -31.91
C ALA A 18 -11.60 -2.41 -32.16
N THR A 19 -10.93 -3.26 -32.94
CA THR A 19 -9.59 -2.97 -33.44
C THR A 19 -9.59 -2.91 -34.97
N PHE A 20 -9.07 -1.82 -35.52
CA PHE A 20 -8.76 -1.67 -36.94
C PHE A 20 -7.25 -1.72 -37.09
N GLN A 21 -6.73 -2.55 -37.99
CA GLN A 21 -5.29 -2.67 -38.20
C GLN A 21 -4.90 -2.55 -39.65
N GLY A 22 -4.08 -1.54 -39.93
CA GLY A 22 -3.34 -1.42 -41.16
C GLY A 22 -2.03 -2.21 -41.11
N GLY A 23 -2.00 -3.39 -41.74
CA GLY A 23 -0.79 -4.19 -41.89
C GLY A 23 -0.67 -5.37 -40.90
N PRO A 24 0.24 -6.32 -41.16
CA PRO A 24 0.28 -7.61 -40.46
C PRO A 24 1.20 -7.65 -39.23
N ASP A 25 1.63 -6.51 -38.67
CA ASP A 25 2.58 -6.54 -37.55
C ASP A 25 1.89 -7.07 -36.29
N ALA A 26 2.36 -8.22 -35.80
CA ALA A 26 1.79 -8.90 -34.66
C ALA A 26 1.88 -8.06 -33.39
N TYR A 27 2.89 -7.18 -33.27
CA TYR A 27 3.03 -6.20 -32.21
C TYR A 27 1.78 -5.33 -32.05
N LEU A 28 1.29 -4.75 -33.16
CA LEU A 28 0.12 -3.89 -33.15
C LEU A 28 -1.12 -4.68 -32.70
N LEU A 29 -1.29 -5.94 -33.13
CA LEU A 29 -2.35 -6.82 -32.60
C LEU A 29 -2.30 -6.95 -31.08
N ALA A 30 -1.12 -7.18 -30.50
CA ALA A 30 -0.99 -7.29 -29.05
C ALA A 30 -1.22 -5.96 -28.33
N HIS A 31 -0.73 -4.85 -28.90
CA HIS A 31 -0.93 -3.50 -28.35
C HIS A 31 -2.42 -3.14 -28.28
N GLU A 32 -3.15 -3.27 -29.39
CA GLU A 32 -4.58 -2.95 -29.44
C GLU A 32 -5.43 -3.93 -28.63
N LEU A 33 -5.00 -5.20 -28.53
CA LEU A 33 -5.62 -6.14 -27.59
C LEU A 33 -5.42 -5.69 -26.14
N GLY A 34 -4.29 -5.06 -25.81
CA GLY A 34 -4.06 -4.48 -24.49
C GLY A 34 -5.08 -3.40 -24.13
N HIS A 35 -5.49 -2.56 -25.08
CA HIS A 35 -6.58 -1.60 -24.86
C HIS A 35 -7.92 -2.29 -24.56
N ASN A 36 -8.23 -3.40 -25.22
CA ASN A 36 -9.40 -4.23 -24.89
C ASN A 36 -9.32 -4.86 -23.48
N LEU A 37 -8.13 -4.89 -22.87
CA LEU A 37 -7.90 -5.32 -21.49
C LEU A 37 -7.83 -4.12 -20.51
N SER A 38 -8.30 -2.94 -20.93
CA SER A 38 -8.26 -1.69 -20.17
C SER A 38 -6.85 -1.25 -19.75
N LEU A 39 -5.85 -1.58 -20.58
CA LEU A 39 -4.49 -1.07 -20.40
C LEU A 39 -4.33 0.26 -21.13
N PRO A 40 -3.87 1.32 -20.45
CA PRO A 40 -3.44 2.54 -21.13
C PRO A 40 -2.07 2.32 -21.81
N HIS A 41 -1.64 3.31 -22.59
CA HIS A 41 -0.25 3.36 -23.06
C HIS A 41 0.73 3.31 -21.89
N ALA A 42 1.93 2.81 -22.14
CA ALA A 42 3.02 2.79 -21.17
C ALA A 42 3.92 4.03 -21.39
N PHE A 43 3.73 4.99 -20.50
CA PHE A 43 4.35 6.30 -20.56
C PHE A 43 5.79 6.27 -20.04
N SER A 44 6.58 7.27 -20.43
CA SER A 44 7.78 7.66 -19.70
C SER A 44 7.78 9.15 -19.35
N ILE A 45 8.58 9.49 -18.34
CA ILE A 45 8.79 10.84 -17.86
C ILE A 45 10.28 11.08 -17.75
N GLN A 46 10.76 12.16 -18.37
CA GLN A 46 12.14 12.60 -18.23
C GLN A 46 12.19 14.03 -17.71
N CYS A 47 12.53 14.22 -16.44
CA CYS A 47 12.77 15.56 -15.92
C CYS A 47 14.22 16.01 -16.19
N ALA A 48 14.44 17.32 -16.22
CA ALA A 48 15.76 17.89 -16.50
C ALA A 48 16.83 17.57 -15.42
N SER A 49 16.43 17.40 -14.16
CA SER A 49 17.40 17.27 -13.04
C SER A 49 17.01 16.27 -11.94
N THR A 50 15.82 15.67 -11.98
CA THR A 50 15.30 14.77 -10.95
C THR A 50 14.67 13.54 -11.58
N TRP A 51 14.85 12.36 -10.99
CA TRP A 51 14.22 11.15 -11.52
C TRP A 51 12.69 11.20 -11.40
N ASP A 52 12.21 11.77 -10.30
CA ASP A 52 10.78 11.85 -10.00
C ASP A 52 10.26 13.27 -10.19
N TYR A 53 8.94 13.39 -10.30
CA TYR A 53 8.24 14.64 -10.54
C TYR A 53 7.22 14.90 -9.44
N SER A 54 7.05 16.16 -9.02
CA SER A 54 5.94 16.49 -8.12
C SER A 54 4.65 16.66 -8.93
N PRO A 55 3.50 16.16 -8.43
CA PRO A 55 2.21 16.40 -9.08
C PRO A 55 1.83 17.90 -9.12
N THR A 56 2.47 18.74 -8.30
CA THR A 56 2.21 20.19 -8.23
C THR A 56 3.22 21.05 -8.98
N SER A 57 4.37 20.50 -9.37
CA SER A 57 5.37 21.23 -10.16
C SER A 57 5.52 20.57 -11.53
N GLY A 58 4.66 20.97 -12.46
CA GLY A 58 4.79 20.60 -13.86
C GLY A 58 6.13 21.06 -14.43
N GLY A 59 6.77 20.22 -15.23
CA GLY A 59 8.07 20.55 -15.81
C GLY A 59 8.84 19.38 -16.44
N CYS A 60 8.32 18.16 -16.36
CA CYS A 60 8.96 17.00 -16.99
C CYS A 60 8.23 16.64 -18.28
N PRO A 61 8.92 16.64 -19.44
CA PRO A 61 8.44 15.98 -20.65
C PRO A 61 7.88 14.59 -20.34
N ARG A 62 6.69 14.31 -20.90
CA ARG A 62 6.02 13.02 -20.86
C ARG A 62 5.94 12.50 -22.29
N ASP A 63 6.39 11.27 -22.50
CA ASP A 63 6.20 10.54 -23.75
C ASP A 63 5.14 9.46 -23.53
N GLU A 64 4.09 9.48 -24.36
CA GLU A 64 2.94 8.59 -24.22
C GLU A 64 3.29 7.13 -24.42
N TYR A 65 4.22 6.84 -25.33
CA TYR A 65 4.70 5.51 -25.64
C TYR A 65 6.12 5.26 -25.12
N GLY A 66 6.59 6.13 -24.21
CA GLY A 66 8.00 6.23 -23.87
C GLY A 66 8.61 4.99 -23.20
N ASN A 67 7.81 4.11 -22.59
CA ASN A 67 8.36 2.89 -21.99
C ASN A 67 8.59 1.79 -23.04
N ARG A 68 9.81 1.68 -23.57
CA ARG A 68 10.16 0.73 -24.64
C ARG A 68 10.33 -0.70 -24.15
N THR A 69 10.06 -0.97 -22.88
CA THR A 69 10.07 -2.33 -22.32
C THR A 69 8.69 -2.94 -22.11
N ASP A 70 7.64 -2.20 -22.47
CA ASP A 70 6.24 -2.63 -22.36
C ASP A 70 5.64 -2.73 -23.78
N VAL A 71 4.79 -3.73 -24.02
CA VAL A 71 4.04 -3.86 -25.28
C VAL A 71 3.06 -2.70 -25.48
N MET A 72 2.64 -2.04 -24.39
CA MET A 72 1.82 -0.83 -24.43
C MET A 72 2.62 0.46 -24.68
N GLY A 73 3.94 0.38 -24.83
CA GLY A 73 4.81 1.52 -25.15
C GLY A 73 5.23 1.53 -26.62
N ASN A 74 6.48 1.90 -26.90
CA ASN A 74 7.09 1.94 -28.24
C ASN A 74 8.14 0.83 -28.40
N SER A 75 7.85 -0.39 -27.94
CA SER A 75 8.81 -1.50 -27.94
C SER A 75 8.97 -2.18 -29.30
N TRP A 76 7.91 -2.18 -30.11
CA TRP A 76 7.83 -2.91 -31.39
C TRP A 76 8.22 -4.39 -31.26
N ALA A 77 7.96 -5.01 -30.11
CA ALA A 77 8.24 -6.42 -29.85
C ALA A 77 7.25 -6.99 -28.84
N PHE A 78 7.13 -8.32 -28.77
CA PHE A 78 6.32 -8.98 -27.75
C PHE A 78 7.04 -9.05 -26.41
N LEU A 79 7.16 -7.89 -25.77
CA LEU A 79 7.73 -7.75 -24.43
C LEU A 79 6.66 -7.97 -23.35
N PRO A 80 7.07 -8.38 -22.14
CA PRO A 80 6.16 -8.48 -21.01
C PRO A 80 5.55 -7.11 -20.68
N LEU A 81 4.30 -7.12 -20.23
CA LEU A 81 3.69 -5.96 -19.58
C LEU A 81 4.56 -5.51 -18.38
N SER A 82 4.69 -4.20 -18.18
CA SER A 82 5.36 -3.63 -17.02
C SER A 82 4.60 -3.95 -15.73
N ALA A 83 5.26 -3.80 -14.58
CA ALA A 83 4.66 -4.02 -13.27
C ALA A 83 3.32 -3.29 -13.04
N PRO A 84 3.14 -1.99 -13.38
CA PRO A 84 1.83 -1.34 -13.27
C PRO A 84 0.78 -1.99 -14.16
N SER A 85 1.10 -2.30 -15.42
CA SER A 85 0.19 -2.98 -16.35
C SER A 85 -0.19 -4.39 -15.86
N LEU A 86 0.78 -5.19 -15.41
CA LEU A 86 0.56 -6.51 -14.80
C LEU A 86 -0.29 -6.42 -13.52
N ALA A 87 -0.11 -5.36 -12.72
CA ALA A 87 -0.93 -5.12 -11.54
C ALA A 87 -2.37 -4.77 -11.92
N ARG A 88 -2.58 -4.02 -13.02
CA ARG A 88 -3.91 -3.64 -13.53
C ARG A 88 -4.71 -4.85 -14.01
N VAL A 89 -4.07 -5.78 -14.71
CA VAL A 89 -4.70 -7.05 -15.15
C VAL A 89 -4.70 -8.14 -14.09
N GLY A 90 -4.17 -7.86 -12.89
CA GLY A 90 -4.21 -8.76 -11.74
C GLY A 90 -3.26 -9.97 -11.79
N THR A 91 -2.24 -9.95 -12.66
CA THR A 91 -1.28 -11.07 -12.83
C THR A 91 0.08 -10.81 -12.18
N LEU A 92 0.30 -9.59 -11.64
CA LEU A 92 1.47 -9.30 -10.81
C LEU A 92 1.35 -10.00 -9.45
N SER A 93 1.89 -11.21 -9.37
CA SER A 93 2.01 -11.99 -8.15
C SER A 93 3.32 -11.70 -7.40
N ASN A 94 3.32 -11.97 -6.09
CA ASN A 94 4.52 -11.92 -5.23
C ASN A 94 5.22 -10.57 -5.13
N THR A 95 4.45 -9.48 -5.29
CA THR A 95 4.94 -8.13 -5.05
C THR A 95 5.29 -7.96 -3.58
N ARG A 96 6.54 -7.59 -3.30
CA ARG A 96 6.96 -7.25 -1.94
C ARG A 96 6.69 -5.76 -1.71
N GLU A 97 6.19 -5.42 -0.53
CA GLU A 97 5.96 -4.05 -0.10
C GLU A 97 7.04 -3.63 0.90
N PRO A 98 7.94 -2.70 0.51
CA PRO A 98 8.85 -2.06 1.46
C PRO A 98 8.08 -1.41 2.61
N VAL A 99 8.45 -1.75 3.85
CA VAL A 99 7.92 -1.10 5.05
C VAL A 99 8.79 0.12 5.37
N CYS A 100 8.15 1.21 5.81
CA CYS A 100 8.87 2.43 6.16
C CYS A 100 9.93 2.21 7.27
N GLY A 101 10.95 3.06 7.29
CA GLY A 101 12.02 3.07 8.29
C GLY A 101 13.36 2.64 7.70
N ALA A 102 14.01 1.66 8.32
CA ALA A 102 15.33 1.20 7.88
C ALA A 102 15.30 0.67 6.43
N PRO A 103 16.35 0.94 5.62
CA PRO A 103 16.44 0.46 4.24
C PRO A 103 16.25 -1.06 4.14
N ARG A 104 15.61 -1.49 3.06
CA ARG A 104 15.27 -2.90 2.81
C ARG A 104 15.88 -3.36 1.52
N THR A 105 16.76 -4.35 1.61
CA THR A 105 17.38 -5.00 0.46
C THR A 105 16.59 -6.25 0.05
N THR A 106 16.34 -6.40 -1.25
CA THR A 106 15.73 -7.60 -1.83
C THR A 106 16.39 -7.94 -3.16
N LYS A 107 16.18 -9.17 -3.61
CA LYS A 107 16.45 -9.60 -4.97
C LYS A 107 15.16 -9.56 -5.80
N LEU A 108 15.27 -9.07 -7.03
CA LEU A 108 14.24 -9.11 -8.05
C LEU A 108 14.68 -10.02 -9.19
N LYS A 109 13.77 -10.85 -9.67
CA LYS A 109 13.93 -11.59 -10.93
C LYS A 109 13.50 -10.70 -12.09
N THR A 110 14.07 -10.94 -13.27
CA THR A 110 13.61 -10.29 -14.51
C THR A 110 12.12 -10.51 -14.73
N LEU A 111 11.42 -9.54 -15.33
CA LEU A 111 9.98 -9.66 -15.63
C LEU A 111 9.64 -10.93 -16.43
N GLY A 112 10.53 -11.37 -17.31
CA GLY A 112 10.39 -12.57 -18.12
C GLY A 112 10.37 -13.88 -17.32
N ALA A 113 10.77 -13.88 -16.05
CA ALA A 113 10.75 -15.07 -15.19
C ALA A 113 9.33 -15.60 -14.88
N GLY A 114 8.28 -14.86 -15.23
CA GLY A 114 6.89 -15.30 -15.13
C GLY A 114 6.29 -15.27 -13.71
N PRO A 115 4.98 -15.58 -13.58
CA PRO A 115 4.25 -15.56 -12.31
C PRO A 115 4.89 -16.45 -11.23
N GLY A 116 4.66 -16.12 -9.96
CA GLY A 116 5.21 -16.90 -8.85
C GLY A 116 6.66 -16.53 -8.46
N THR A 117 7.33 -15.66 -9.22
CA THR A 117 8.68 -15.17 -8.91
C THR A 117 8.64 -13.71 -8.37
N PRO A 118 9.63 -13.27 -7.57
CA PRO A 118 9.66 -11.91 -7.03
C PRO A 118 10.14 -10.92 -8.11
N ARG A 119 9.24 -10.51 -9.01
CA ARG A 119 9.60 -9.68 -10.19
C ARG A 119 9.48 -8.17 -9.97
N ALA A 120 8.73 -7.76 -8.94
CA ALA A 120 8.55 -6.35 -8.66
C ALA A 120 8.42 -6.05 -7.16
N LEU A 121 8.77 -4.81 -6.82
CA LEU A 121 8.32 -4.15 -5.60
C LEU A 121 7.14 -3.23 -5.92
N ARG A 122 6.29 -2.98 -4.93
CA ARG A 122 5.24 -1.96 -4.99
C ARG A 122 5.05 -1.33 -3.64
N TRP A 123 4.93 0.00 -3.58
CA TRP A 123 4.53 0.71 -2.37
C TRP A 123 3.84 2.03 -2.73
N THR A 124 3.15 2.61 -1.77
CA THR A 124 2.54 3.94 -1.91
C THR A 124 3.46 4.98 -1.29
N ASP A 125 3.53 6.18 -1.87
CA ASP A 125 4.20 7.32 -1.24
C ASP A 125 3.58 7.53 0.14
N PRO A 126 4.39 7.61 1.21
CA PRO A 126 3.83 7.78 2.53
C PRO A 126 3.07 9.11 2.65
N LYS A 127 3.53 10.19 1.98
CA LYS A 127 2.98 11.57 2.07
C LYS A 127 1.95 11.87 0.99
N ASP A 128 1.86 11.05 -0.04
CA ASP A 128 0.89 11.18 -1.14
C ASP A 128 0.27 9.81 -1.47
N SER A 129 -0.86 9.49 -0.86
CA SER A 129 -1.53 8.22 -1.12
C SER A 129 -2.01 8.04 -2.56
N GLY A 130 -2.02 9.09 -3.38
CA GLY A 130 -2.32 9.02 -4.81
C GLY A 130 -1.14 8.53 -5.67
N ALA A 131 0.07 8.49 -5.11
CA ALA A 131 1.27 8.04 -5.81
C ALA A 131 1.65 6.61 -5.38
N THR A 132 1.58 5.68 -6.32
CA THR A 132 2.13 4.32 -6.16
C THR A 132 3.41 4.19 -6.98
N TYR A 133 4.41 3.52 -6.43
CA TYR A 133 5.67 3.21 -7.12
C TYR A 133 5.79 1.72 -7.34
N TRP A 134 6.50 1.37 -8.41
CA TRP A 134 6.96 0.03 -8.71
C TRP A 134 8.45 0.05 -9.03
N VAL A 135 9.12 -1.04 -8.70
CA VAL A 135 10.48 -1.32 -9.15
C VAL A 135 10.47 -2.67 -9.81
N GLN A 136 11.01 -2.75 -11.03
CA GLN A 136 11.14 -3.98 -11.78
C GLN A 136 12.56 -4.12 -12.33
N TYR A 137 12.97 -5.35 -12.61
CA TYR A 137 14.24 -5.63 -13.28
C TYR A 137 13.96 -6.15 -14.69
N ASN A 138 14.67 -5.60 -15.66
CA ASN A 138 14.64 -6.05 -17.04
C ASN A 138 16.06 -6.43 -17.43
N ASP A 139 16.22 -7.70 -17.78
CA ASP A 139 17.49 -8.27 -18.21
C ASP A 139 17.57 -8.22 -19.74
N ARG A 140 18.67 -7.68 -20.26
CA ARG A 140 18.94 -7.71 -21.71
C ARG A 140 19.22 -9.14 -22.19
N GLY A 141 19.79 -9.98 -21.35
CA GLY A 141 20.09 -11.38 -21.67
C GLY A 141 18.90 -12.34 -21.56
N ASP A 142 17.70 -11.85 -21.27
CA ASP A 142 16.50 -12.67 -21.14
C ASP A 142 15.64 -12.55 -22.41
N ALA A 143 15.63 -13.63 -23.19
CA ALA A 143 14.85 -13.72 -24.42
C ALA A 143 13.36 -13.40 -24.23
N THR A 144 12.79 -13.64 -23.05
CA THR A 144 11.38 -13.31 -22.80
C THR A 144 11.19 -11.81 -22.59
N SER A 145 12.12 -11.15 -21.88
CA SER A 145 11.99 -9.72 -21.58
C SER A 145 12.69 -8.80 -22.57
N ASP A 146 13.60 -9.28 -23.42
CA ASP A 146 14.42 -8.53 -24.39
C ASP A 146 14.11 -8.87 -25.84
N ASP A 147 14.30 -10.13 -26.25
CA ASP A 147 14.03 -10.54 -27.64
C ASP A 147 12.53 -10.55 -27.96
N GLY A 148 11.72 -10.85 -26.94
CA GLY A 148 10.28 -11.03 -27.04
C GLY A 148 9.88 -12.31 -27.76
N ALA A 149 8.58 -12.62 -27.77
CA ALA A 149 8.04 -13.75 -28.53
C ALA A 149 7.88 -13.47 -30.04
N TYR A 150 8.10 -12.22 -30.45
CA TYR A 150 8.04 -11.73 -31.83
C TYR A 150 9.02 -10.56 -31.97
N THR A 151 9.84 -10.61 -33.02
CA THR A 151 10.84 -9.60 -33.36
C THR A 151 10.36 -8.79 -34.57
N SER A 152 10.10 -7.50 -34.38
CA SER A 152 9.84 -6.56 -35.48
C SER A 152 11.16 -5.97 -35.99
N PRO A 153 11.28 -5.63 -37.29
CA PRO A 153 12.41 -4.82 -37.78
C PRO A 153 12.50 -3.42 -37.14
N PHE A 154 11.44 -2.98 -36.44
CA PHE A 154 11.39 -1.71 -35.73
C PHE A 154 11.63 -1.84 -34.22
N GLN A 155 11.97 -3.05 -33.73
CA GLN A 155 12.19 -3.31 -32.32
C GLN A 155 13.16 -2.29 -31.71
N ALA A 156 12.74 -1.70 -30.59
CA ALA A 156 13.61 -0.82 -29.81
C ALA A 156 14.82 -1.62 -29.32
N VAL A 157 16.01 -1.17 -29.69
CA VAL A 157 17.25 -1.84 -29.26
C VAL A 157 17.49 -1.51 -27.80
N ARG A 158 17.92 -2.51 -27.03
CA ARG A 158 18.36 -2.31 -25.66
C ARG A 158 19.84 -2.66 -25.54
N SER A 159 20.58 -1.74 -24.94
CA SER A 159 22.03 -1.86 -24.80
C SER A 159 22.45 -2.34 -23.41
N VAL A 160 21.57 -2.28 -22.42
CA VAL A 160 21.89 -2.57 -21.01
C VAL A 160 20.78 -3.36 -20.32
N SER A 161 21.16 -4.19 -19.34
CA SER A 161 20.25 -4.69 -18.30
C SER A 161 20.13 -3.67 -17.20
N GLY A 162 18.96 -3.57 -16.56
CA GLY A 162 18.78 -2.54 -15.55
C GLY A 162 17.47 -2.59 -14.79
N VAL A 163 17.42 -1.78 -13.74
CA VAL A 163 16.25 -1.65 -12.87
C VAL A 163 15.45 -0.44 -13.32
N GLN A 164 14.16 -0.65 -13.59
CA GLN A 164 13.25 0.44 -13.90
C GLN A 164 12.46 0.84 -12.65
N VAL A 165 12.24 2.14 -12.49
CA VAL A 165 11.38 2.68 -11.45
C VAL A 165 10.17 3.32 -12.13
N LEU A 166 8.98 2.85 -11.79
CA LEU A 166 7.73 3.34 -12.36
C LEU A 166 6.87 3.98 -11.27
N ARG A 167 6.07 4.95 -11.66
CA ARG A 167 5.13 5.66 -10.78
C ARG A 167 3.74 5.68 -11.39
N SER A 168 2.69 5.68 -10.57
CA SER A 168 1.31 5.79 -11.04
C SER A 168 1.11 7.13 -11.75
N ASN A 169 0.52 7.09 -12.94
CA ASN A 169 0.29 8.30 -13.73
C ASN A 169 -0.91 9.09 -13.15
N PRO A 170 -0.74 10.37 -12.78
CA PRO A 170 -1.82 11.16 -12.17
C PRO A 170 -2.91 11.59 -13.15
N ILE A 171 -2.64 11.56 -14.47
CA ILE A 171 -3.61 11.87 -15.53
C ILE A 171 -4.39 10.62 -15.91
N GLN A 172 -3.73 9.47 -15.92
CA GLN A 172 -4.32 8.16 -16.17
C GLN A 172 -4.01 7.23 -14.98
N PRO A 173 -4.79 7.28 -13.89
CA PRO A 173 -4.48 6.61 -12.61
C PRO A 173 -4.24 5.09 -12.68
N TYR A 174 -4.68 4.47 -13.78
CA TYR A 174 -4.54 3.04 -14.05
C TYR A 174 -3.26 2.68 -14.83
N GLY A 175 -2.52 3.67 -15.32
CA GLY A 175 -1.26 3.53 -16.04
C GLY A 175 -0.04 3.83 -15.18
N GLY A 176 1.14 3.53 -15.73
CA GLY A 176 2.42 3.82 -15.11
C GLY A 176 3.27 4.74 -15.98
N ASP A 177 3.90 5.73 -15.34
CA ASP A 177 4.99 6.51 -15.90
C ASP A 177 6.31 5.84 -15.52
N LEU A 178 7.10 5.42 -16.51
CA LEU A 178 8.50 5.07 -16.33
C LEU A 178 9.28 6.34 -15.99
N LEU A 179 10.02 6.32 -14.89
CA LEU A 179 10.89 7.44 -14.50
C LEU A 179 12.24 7.27 -15.20
N GLU A 180 12.53 8.15 -16.15
CA GLU A 180 13.79 8.14 -16.87
C GLU A 180 14.88 8.94 -16.15
N ARG A 181 16.11 8.55 -16.42
CA ARG A 181 17.31 9.21 -15.93
C ARG A 181 17.36 10.65 -16.43
N PRO A 182 17.54 11.62 -15.52
CA PRO A 182 17.71 13.02 -15.88
C PRO A 182 18.96 13.26 -16.72
N GLY A 183 18.81 14.01 -17.82
CA GLY A 183 19.91 14.46 -18.65
C GLY A 183 20.57 13.39 -19.53
N ASP A 184 19.99 12.17 -19.59
CA ASP A 184 20.48 11.09 -20.45
C ASP A 184 19.55 10.91 -21.66
N GLY A 185 20.04 11.24 -22.84
CA GLY A 185 19.30 11.07 -24.10
C GLY A 185 19.52 9.71 -24.76
N SER A 186 20.24 8.79 -24.13
CA SER A 186 20.46 7.44 -24.65
C SER A 186 19.31 6.51 -24.31
N GLU A 187 19.23 5.38 -25.01
CA GLU A 187 18.24 4.31 -24.72
C GLU A 187 18.42 3.66 -23.33
N ALA A 188 19.55 3.91 -22.66
CA ALA A 188 19.80 3.42 -21.31
C ALA A 188 19.15 4.29 -20.23
N ASN A 189 18.56 5.43 -20.60
CA ASN A 189 17.94 6.37 -19.67
C ASN A 189 16.74 5.78 -18.92
N GLU A 190 16.11 4.74 -19.46
CA GLU A 190 15.03 3.98 -18.84
C GLU A 190 15.47 3.22 -17.58
N PHE A 191 16.78 3.02 -17.38
CA PHE A 191 17.33 2.12 -16.38
C PHE A 191 18.19 2.81 -15.34
N ALA A 192 17.99 2.44 -14.08
CA ALA A 192 18.99 2.58 -13.03
C ALA A 192 19.96 1.39 -13.07
N LEU A 193 21.26 1.68 -13.07
CA LEU A 193 22.34 0.72 -13.20
C LEU A 193 22.95 0.37 -11.84
N ALA A 194 23.71 -0.73 -11.78
CA ALA A 194 24.39 -1.15 -10.57
C ALA A 194 25.27 -0.04 -9.98
N GLY A 195 25.12 0.21 -8.67
CA GLY A 195 25.79 1.28 -7.93
C GLY A 195 24.97 2.57 -7.81
N GLU A 196 23.93 2.75 -8.61
CA GLU A 196 23.18 4.00 -8.66
C GLU A 196 22.04 4.07 -7.65
N THR A 197 21.62 5.30 -7.35
CA THR A 197 20.48 5.57 -6.47
C THR A 197 19.52 6.54 -7.16
N VAL A 198 18.29 6.07 -7.38
CA VAL A 198 17.15 6.85 -7.83
C VAL A 198 16.54 7.55 -6.62
N GLN A 199 16.57 8.87 -6.62
CA GLN A 199 15.89 9.69 -5.61
C GLN A 199 14.45 9.92 -6.03
N LEU A 200 13.51 9.62 -5.13
CA LEU A 200 12.09 9.75 -5.33
C LEU A 200 11.51 10.82 -4.42
N ASN A 201 10.23 11.15 -4.63
CA ASN A 201 9.52 12.07 -3.77
C ASN A 201 9.51 11.63 -2.29
N SER A 202 9.16 12.56 -1.41
CA SER A 202 8.99 12.31 0.02
C SER A 202 10.21 11.75 0.76
N GLY A 203 11.41 11.87 0.17
CA GLY A 203 12.67 11.35 0.72
C GLY A 203 12.84 9.84 0.53
N MET A 204 12.06 9.23 -0.36
CA MET A 204 12.22 7.83 -0.74
C MET A 204 13.39 7.65 -1.70
N SER A 205 13.95 6.45 -1.75
CA SER A 205 14.98 6.12 -2.71
C SER A 205 15.03 4.64 -3.07
N VAL A 206 15.52 4.37 -4.27
CA VAL A 206 15.82 3.02 -4.76
C VAL A 206 17.29 2.97 -5.16
N ARG A 207 18.08 2.16 -4.48
CA ARG A 207 19.47 1.89 -4.83
C ARG A 207 19.59 0.55 -5.51
N VAL A 208 20.26 0.49 -6.65
CA VAL A 208 20.60 -0.76 -7.32
C VAL A 208 21.96 -1.19 -6.78
N ASP A 209 21.98 -2.20 -5.91
CA ASP A 209 23.21 -2.67 -5.28
C ASP A 209 24.06 -3.50 -6.24
N ALA A 210 23.43 -4.38 -7.01
CA ALA A 210 24.09 -5.26 -7.97
C ALA A 210 23.11 -5.76 -9.04
N ILE A 211 23.64 -6.09 -10.21
CA ILE A 211 22.95 -6.79 -11.29
C ILE A 211 23.75 -8.05 -11.60
N ASP A 212 23.06 -9.20 -11.64
CA ASP A 212 23.60 -10.51 -12.00
C ASP A 212 22.82 -11.02 -13.23
N GLU A 213 23.36 -10.75 -14.42
CA GLU A 213 22.75 -11.12 -15.70
C GLU A 213 22.74 -12.65 -15.91
N VAL A 214 23.66 -13.38 -15.26
CA VAL A 214 23.68 -14.85 -15.35
C VAL A 214 22.51 -15.43 -14.58
N ALA A 215 22.30 -14.96 -13.35
CA ALA A 215 21.17 -15.36 -12.51
C ALA A 215 19.85 -14.68 -12.92
N ARG A 216 19.92 -13.67 -13.79
CA ARG A 216 18.83 -12.77 -14.19
C ARG A 216 18.16 -12.14 -12.95
N GLU A 217 19.00 -11.62 -12.07
CA GLU A 217 18.60 -11.00 -10.80
C GLU A 217 19.20 -9.61 -10.62
N ALA A 218 18.41 -8.68 -10.08
CA ALA A 218 18.91 -7.43 -9.52
C ALA A 218 18.76 -7.44 -7.99
N THR A 219 19.80 -6.99 -7.29
CA THR A 219 19.72 -6.69 -5.85
C THR A 219 19.44 -5.20 -5.69
N VAL A 220 18.33 -4.87 -5.03
CA VAL A 220 17.88 -3.50 -4.83
C VAL A 220 17.64 -3.21 -3.36
N THR A 221 18.02 -2.03 -2.92
CA THR A 221 17.74 -1.49 -1.59
C THR A 221 16.77 -0.33 -1.69
N VAL A 222 15.60 -0.46 -1.07
CA VAL A 222 14.59 0.60 -1.03
C VAL A 222 14.55 1.25 0.34
N THR A 223 14.51 2.58 0.36
CA THR A 223 14.29 3.38 1.56
C THR A 223 12.94 4.09 1.45
N VAL A 224 12.06 3.84 2.41
CA VAL A 224 10.78 4.56 2.54
C VAL A 224 10.77 5.24 3.91
N PRO A 225 10.78 6.58 4.00
CA PRO A 225 10.69 7.26 5.28
C PRO A 225 9.37 6.95 5.99
N CYS A 226 9.41 6.77 7.30
CA CYS A 226 8.18 6.74 8.07
C CYS A 226 7.63 8.15 8.20
N ILE A 227 6.31 8.28 8.05
CA ILE A 227 5.63 9.47 8.53
C ILE A 227 5.33 9.25 9.99
N GLU A 228 5.93 10.11 10.81
CA GLU A 228 5.48 10.31 12.16
C GLU A 228 4.30 11.30 12.12
N TYR A 229 3.10 10.82 12.44
CA TYR A 229 1.99 11.72 12.69
C TYR A 229 2.06 12.17 14.14
N THR A 230 2.36 13.45 14.35
CA THR A 230 2.24 14.07 15.67
C THR A 230 0.80 14.57 15.86
N GLY A 231 0.05 13.95 16.76
CA GLY A 231 -1.31 14.36 17.12
C GLY A 231 -2.31 13.21 17.18
N ASP A 232 -3.61 13.56 17.27
CA ASP A 232 -4.69 12.58 17.30
C ASP A 232 -4.91 11.94 15.92
N ILE A 233 -4.62 10.64 15.83
CA ILE A 233 -4.79 9.85 14.61
C ILE A 233 -6.13 9.09 14.56
N THR A 234 -6.95 9.18 15.60
CA THR A 234 -8.22 8.42 15.71
C THR A 234 -9.20 8.79 14.61
N ARG A 235 -9.18 10.05 14.16
CA ARG A 235 -9.96 10.54 13.00
C ARG A 235 -9.69 9.82 11.67
N PHE A 236 -8.54 9.14 11.56
CA PHE A 236 -8.18 8.36 10.36
C PHE A 236 -8.58 6.88 10.46
N ALA A 237 -9.16 6.46 11.58
CA ALA A 237 -9.64 5.11 11.76
C ALA A 237 -11.08 4.99 11.24
N THR A 238 -11.37 3.89 10.55
CA THR A 238 -12.74 3.40 10.43
C THR A 238 -13.14 2.80 11.77
N THR A 239 -14.29 3.19 12.30
CA THR A 239 -14.80 2.67 13.57
C THR A 239 -15.85 1.60 13.38
N SER A 240 -15.82 0.56 14.21
CA SER A 240 -16.92 -0.40 14.37
C SER A 240 -17.16 -0.67 15.85
N ALA A 241 -18.36 -1.14 16.19
CA ALA A 241 -18.70 -1.48 17.57
C ALA A 241 -19.58 -2.73 17.64
N SER A 242 -19.51 -3.46 18.76
CA SER A 242 -20.37 -4.62 19.02
C SER A 242 -21.85 -4.23 19.08
N THR A 243 -22.14 -3.05 19.61
CA THR A 243 -23.47 -2.45 19.64
C THR A 243 -23.32 -0.94 19.65
N SER A 244 -24.28 -0.23 19.08
CA SER A 244 -24.40 1.22 19.20
C SER A 244 -25.86 1.60 19.42
N SER A 245 -26.09 2.61 20.25
CA SER A 245 -27.41 3.25 20.34
C SER A 245 -27.71 3.97 19.03
N PRO A 246 -28.99 4.08 18.61
CA PRO A 246 -29.38 4.73 17.36
C PRO A 246 -28.89 6.19 17.22
N TRP A 247 -28.65 6.87 18.34
CA TRP A 247 -28.24 8.28 18.41
C TRP A 247 -26.77 8.49 18.82
N ALA A 248 -26.01 7.41 19.09
CA ALA A 248 -24.64 7.50 19.62
C ALA A 248 -23.74 6.44 18.96
N GLY A 249 -23.45 6.65 17.67
CA GLY A 249 -22.66 5.75 16.84
C GLY A 249 -21.16 5.73 17.18
N PRO A 250 -20.41 4.73 16.66
CA PRO A 250 -19.00 4.54 17.01
C PRO A 250 -18.08 5.68 16.54
N GLN A 251 -18.48 6.40 15.47
CA GLN A 251 -17.75 7.57 14.98
C GLN A 251 -17.69 8.71 16.01
N GLY A 252 -18.71 8.84 16.85
CA GLY A 252 -18.77 9.86 17.90
C GLY A 252 -17.69 9.69 18.98
N ALA A 253 -16.98 8.55 19.01
CA ALA A 253 -15.85 8.35 19.91
C ALA A 253 -14.51 8.90 19.37
N VAL A 254 -14.44 9.26 18.08
CA VAL A 254 -13.17 9.58 17.39
C VAL A 254 -13.24 10.82 16.47
N ASP A 255 -14.37 11.52 16.45
CA ASP A 255 -14.58 12.69 15.59
C ASP A 255 -13.98 13.99 16.16
N GLY A 256 -13.47 13.94 17.39
CA GLY A 256 -12.86 15.08 18.09
C GLY A 256 -13.87 16.10 18.63
N ASN A 257 -15.17 15.84 18.52
CA ASN A 257 -16.22 16.72 19.03
C ASN A 257 -16.65 16.27 20.45
N PRO A 258 -16.47 17.09 21.50
CA PRO A 258 -16.83 16.70 22.87
C PRO A 258 -18.36 16.56 23.09
N GLY A 259 -19.18 17.03 22.14
CA GLY A 259 -20.64 16.92 22.21
C GLY A 259 -21.21 15.63 21.60
N THR A 260 -20.39 14.84 20.91
CA THR A 260 -20.76 13.53 20.36
C THR A 260 -20.10 12.42 21.17
N TYR A 261 -20.71 11.25 21.16
CA TYR A 261 -20.20 10.09 21.89
C TYR A 261 -20.69 8.80 21.25
N TRP A 262 -20.00 7.71 21.58
CA TRP A 262 -20.49 6.35 21.37
C TRP A 262 -21.21 5.86 22.63
N GLY A 263 -22.37 5.27 22.46
CA GLY A 263 -23.18 4.69 23.53
C GLY A 263 -23.74 3.34 23.13
N THR A 264 -24.05 2.49 24.11
CA THR A 264 -24.48 1.10 23.85
C THR A 264 -25.86 0.77 24.39
N TRP A 265 -26.62 1.75 24.89
CA TRP A 265 -28.00 1.53 25.32
C TRP A 265 -28.82 0.87 24.19
N PRO A 266 -29.65 -0.17 24.46
CA PRO A 266 -29.97 -0.74 25.79
C PRO A 266 -29.00 -1.80 26.25
N SER A 267 -28.07 -2.17 25.38
CA SER A 267 -27.19 -3.30 25.59
C SER A 267 -26.25 -3.04 26.75
N ALA A 268 -26.53 -3.74 27.85
CA ALA A 268 -25.65 -3.83 28.99
C ALA A 268 -24.61 -4.93 28.78
N GLY A 269 -23.53 -4.87 29.57
CA GLY A 269 -22.50 -5.91 29.57
C GLY A 269 -21.23 -5.48 28.84
N THR A 270 -20.55 -6.46 28.25
CA THR A 270 -19.30 -6.25 27.52
C THR A 270 -19.59 -5.63 26.17
N GLN A 271 -18.90 -4.53 25.89
CA GLN A 271 -18.99 -3.84 24.61
C GLN A 271 -17.58 -3.57 24.08
N THR A 272 -17.45 -3.59 22.76
CA THR A 272 -16.18 -3.35 22.06
C THR A 272 -16.36 -2.22 21.07
N LEU A 273 -15.43 -1.27 21.10
CA LEU A 273 -15.20 -0.29 20.05
C LEU A 273 -13.86 -0.65 19.39
N GLU A 274 -13.88 -0.80 18.08
CA GLU A 274 -12.71 -1.08 17.27
C GLU A 274 -12.40 0.11 16.38
N LEU A 275 -11.12 0.49 16.35
CA LEU A 275 -10.56 1.49 15.46
C LEU A 275 -9.64 0.77 14.48
N ARG A 276 -9.93 0.87 13.19
CA ARG A 276 -9.14 0.25 12.13
C ARG A 276 -8.55 1.31 11.22
N TRP A 277 -7.23 1.40 11.20
CA TRP A 277 -6.52 2.21 10.24
C TRP A 277 -6.32 1.44 8.92
N PRO A 278 -6.26 2.13 7.77
CA PRO A 278 -6.00 1.51 6.47
C PRO A 278 -4.60 0.89 6.38
N ARG A 279 -3.69 1.30 7.27
CA ARG A 279 -2.31 0.80 7.39
C ARG A 279 -1.94 0.56 8.83
N THR A 280 -0.90 -0.24 9.04
CA THR A 280 -0.33 -0.45 10.38
C THR A 280 0.16 0.88 10.94
N VAL A 281 -0.31 1.24 12.14
CA VAL A 281 0.14 2.42 12.88
C VAL A 281 0.84 2.01 14.17
N THR A 282 1.84 2.80 14.58
CA THR A 282 2.39 2.75 15.93
C THR A 282 1.68 3.83 16.74
N VAL A 283 1.14 3.45 17.90
CA VAL A 283 0.42 4.37 18.78
C VAL A 283 1.21 4.52 20.06
N ASP A 284 1.71 5.72 20.31
CA ASP A 284 2.53 5.99 21.50
C ASP A 284 1.69 6.27 22.75
N GLN A 285 0.48 6.81 22.56
CA GLN A 285 -0.44 7.12 23.64
C GLN A 285 -1.90 6.87 23.22
N ILE A 286 -2.70 6.37 24.16
CA ILE A 286 -4.16 6.26 24.04
C ILE A 286 -4.77 7.10 25.16
N ALA A 287 -5.74 7.94 24.81
CA ALA A 287 -6.57 8.68 25.75
C ALA A 287 -8.03 8.28 25.52
N SER A 288 -8.79 8.14 26.61
CA SER A 288 -10.22 7.83 26.56
C SER A 288 -10.98 8.80 27.46
N GLN A 289 -12.06 9.37 26.94
CA GLN A 289 -13.01 10.18 27.70
C GLN A 289 -14.32 9.42 27.80
N PHE A 290 -14.93 9.43 28.98
CA PHE A 290 -16.22 8.78 29.21
C PHE A 290 -17.27 9.83 29.51
N ALA A 291 -18.35 9.81 28.72
CA ALA A 291 -19.55 10.58 29.02
C ALA A 291 -20.37 9.87 30.11
N ALA A 292 -21.09 10.67 30.87
CA ALA A 292 -22.07 10.21 31.85
C ALA A 292 -23.23 11.21 31.88
N ASP A 293 -24.45 10.73 32.05
CA ASP A 293 -25.63 11.57 32.26
C ASP A 293 -26.50 11.02 33.39
N ALA A 294 -27.48 11.84 33.79
CA ALA A 294 -28.45 11.43 34.79
C ALA A 294 -29.45 10.46 34.17
N ALA A 295 -29.92 9.50 34.98
CA ALA A 295 -31.02 8.65 34.57
C ALA A 295 -32.27 9.49 34.29
N ASP A 296 -32.90 9.27 33.14
CA ASP A 296 -34.14 9.93 32.75
C ASP A 296 -35.36 9.37 33.51
N GLY A 297 -36.57 9.83 33.17
CA GLY A 297 -37.82 9.35 33.77
C GLY A 297 -38.13 7.87 33.53
N GLN A 298 -37.39 7.20 32.64
CA GLN A 298 -37.44 5.76 32.37
C GLN A 298 -36.27 5.01 33.02
N ASN A 299 -35.51 5.69 33.89
CA ASN A 299 -34.30 5.20 34.54
C ASN A 299 -33.21 4.77 33.53
N GLN A 300 -33.15 5.44 32.39
CA GLN A 300 -32.14 5.26 31.35
C GLN A 300 -31.08 6.33 31.47
N GLY A 301 -29.82 5.93 31.57
CA GLY A 301 -28.69 6.87 31.59
C GLY A 301 -27.40 6.19 31.13
N LEU A 302 -26.45 6.99 30.72
CA LEU A 302 -25.09 6.62 30.35
C LEU A 302 -24.22 6.66 31.60
N ILE A 303 -23.58 5.53 31.90
CA ILE A 303 -22.58 5.45 32.97
C ILE A 303 -21.23 5.04 32.38
N PRO A 304 -20.11 5.56 32.90
CA PRO A 304 -18.79 5.09 32.52
C PRO A 304 -18.63 3.59 32.82
N PRO A 305 -17.82 2.87 32.04
CA PRO A 305 -17.57 1.47 32.29
C PRO A 305 -16.87 1.28 33.64
N ALA A 306 -17.28 0.25 34.39
CA ALA A 306 -16.67 -0.07 35.67
C ALA A 306 -15.18 -0.48 35.55
N ARG A 307 -14.73 -0.90 34.35
CA ARG A 307 -13.33 -1.24 34.01
C ARG A 307 -13.10 -1.00 32.51
N GLY A 308 -11.88 -0.59 32.15
CA GLY A 308 -11.41 -0.50 30.78
C GLY A 308 -9.92 -0.81 30.68
N ALA A 309 -9.51 -1.48 29.60
CA ALA A 309 -8.10 -1.70 29.28
C ALA A 309 -7.91 -1.75 27.75
N PRO A 310 -6.99 -0.94 27.18
CA PRO A 310 -6.63 -1.09 25.78
C PRO A 310 -5.93 -2.44 25.59
N SER A 311 -6.24 -3.14 24.50
CA SER A 311 -5.57 -4.39 24.11
C SER A 311 -5.10 -4.33 22.65
N PRO A 312 -4.04 -5.05 22.30
CA PRO A 312 -3.59 -5.25 20.92
C PRO A 312 -4.21 -6.47 20.21
N THR A 313 -4.73 -6.31 18.99
CA THR A 313 -5.02 -7.41 18.05
C THR A 313 -3.79 -7.75 17.23
N THR A 314 -3.55 -9.04 17.11
CA THR A 314 -2.63 -9.56 16.10
C THR A 314 -3.43 -9.82 14.83
N PRO A 315 -2.99 -9.37 13.63
CA PRO A 315 -3.67 -9.76 12.40
C PRO A 315 -3.77 -11.30 12.33
N PRO A 316 -4.84 -11.85 11.74
CA PRO A 316 -4.97 -13.28 11.57
C PRO A 316 -3.72 -13.81 10.86
N ARG A 317 -3.04 -14.78 11.47
CA ARG A 317 -1.94 -15.48 10.82
C ARG A 317 -2.51 -16.11 9.55
N GLY A 318 -1.95 -15.78 8.39
CA GLY A 318 -2.18 -16.57 7.19
C GLY A 318 -1.91 -18.06 7.48
N PRO A 319 -2.64 -18.98 6.86
CA PRO A 319 -2.42 -20.41 7.04
C PRO A 319 -0.94 -20.73 6.73
N GLY A 320 -0.17 -21.14 7.74
CA GLY A 320 1.24 -21.55 7.58
C GLY A 320 2.30 -20.88 8.46
N ALA A 321 1.97 -19.89 9.30
CA ALA A 321 2.99 -19.23 10.14
C ALA A 321 3.39 -20.10 11.38
N PRO A 322 4.67 -20.50 11.54
CA PRO A 322 5.11 -21.37 12.65
C PRO A 322 4.98 -20.68 14.02
N SER A 323 4.59 -21.44 15.04
CA SER A 323 4.48 -20.97 16.43
C SER A 323 5.86 -20.60 17.00
N PRO A 324 5.99 -19.46 17.71
CA PRO A 324 7.24 -19.12 18.37
C PRO A 324 7.51 -20.09 19.54
N ALA A 325 8.77 -20.51 19.66
CA ALA A 325 9.24 -21.39 20.72
C ALA A 325 9.01 -20.78 22.12
N ARG A 326 8.58 -21.64 23.03
CA ARG A 326 8.28 -21.30 24.43
C ARG A 326 9.59 -20.93 25.17
N PRO A 327 9.69 -19.77 25.83
CA PRO A 327 10.89 -19.44 26.60
C PRO A 327 10.98 -20.29 27.88
N PRO A 328 12.21 -20.55 28.38
CA PRO A 328 12.42 -21.39 29.56
C PRO A 328 11.93 -20.71 30.83
N ARG A 329 11.29 -21.51 31.71
CA ARG A 329 10.82 -21.10 33.04
C ARG A 329 12.01 -20.64 33.90
N ARG A 330 12.01 -19.38 34.34
CA ARG A 330 12.86 -18.90 35.44
C ARG A 330 12.15 -19.04 36.79
N GLY A 331 12.91 -19.52 37.78
CA GLY A 331 12.48 -19.84 39.13
C GLY A 331 12.10 -18.62 39.98
N ARG A 332 11.33 -18.90 41.03
CA ARG A 332 10.74 -17.95 41.99
C ARG A 332 11.82 -17.21 42.80
N GLY A 333 11.74 -15.88 42.80
CA GLY A 333 12.42 -14.98 43.72
C GLY A 333 11.41 -14.04 44.39
N ARG A 334 11.62 -13.79 45.68
CA ARG A 334 10.71 -13.19 46.69
C ARG A 334 10.43 -11.70 46.46
N VAL A 335 9.22 -11.25 46.81
CA VAL A 335 8.72 -9.86 46.71
C VAL A 335 9.02 -9.05 47.97
N THR A 336 9.31 -7.75 47.81
CA THR A 336 8.89 -6.65 48.73
C THR A 336 8.83 -5.32 47.96
N PRO A 337 7.97 -4.35 48.36
CA PRO A 337 7.38 -3.37 47.44
C PRO A 337 7.97 -1.96 47.53
N ARG A 338 8.00 -1.24 46.40
CA ARG A 338 7.82 0.22 46.34
C ARG A 338 7.36 0.68 44.95
N THR A 339 6.62 1.77 44.96
CA THR A 339 5.68 2.30 43.98
C THR A 339 6.31 3.13 42.84
N ARG A 340 5.54 3.23 41.74
CA ARG A 340 5.72 3.95 40.45
C ARG A 340 6.41 3.15 39.33
N SER A 341 5.63 2.81 38.31
CA SER A 341 6.08 2.19 37.07
C SER A 341 5.68 3.07 35.88
N ARG A 342 6.66 3.76 35.28
CA ARG A 342 6.62 4.18 33.87
C ARG A 342 7.00 2.94 33.05
N SER A 343 6.14 2.52 32.12
CA SER A 343 6.47 1.42 31.20
C SER A 343 7.26 1.94 29.99
N PRO A 344 8.25 1.19 29.47
CA PRO A 344 8.95 1.53 28.24
C PRO A 344 8.07 1.25 27.00
N PRO A 345 8.37 1.87 25.84
CA PRO A 345 7.57 1.69 24.63
C PRO A 345 7.66 0.24 24.14
N SER A 346 6.51 -0.43 24.01
CA SER A 346 6.41 -1.76 23.42
C SER A 346 5.80 -1.67 22.02
N ARG A 347 6.52 -2.15 21.01
CA ARG A 347 5.97 -2.38 19.66
C ARG A 347 4.90 -3.49 19.73
N ARG A 348 3.62 -3.20 19.50
CA ARG A 348 2.52 -4.14 19.18
C ARG A 348 1.21 -3.38 18.83
N THR A 349 0.38 -4.01 17.98
CA THR A 349 -0.78 -3.50 17.19
C THR A 349 -2.15 -3.59 17.91
N GLY A 350 -3.02 -2.56 17.91
CA GLY A 350 -4.25 -2.39 18.76
C GLY A 350 -5.63 -2.95 18.28
N SER A 351 -6.41 -3.72 19.10
CA SER A 351 -7.91 -3.81 19.18
C SER A 351 -8.38 -4.40 20.54
N VAL A 352 -9.57 -4.03 21.02
CA VAL A 352 -10.05 -4.16 22.44
C VAL A 352 -11.02 -5.34 22.69
N TRP A 353 -10.91 -6.04 23.84
CA TRP A 353 -11.81 -7.12 24.31
C TRP A 353 -12.20 -6.94 25.81
N CYS A 354 -13.44 -7.32 26.21
CA CYS A 354 -13.93 -7.27 27.60
C CYS A 354 -14.78 -8.53 27.96
N THR A 355 -15.02 -8.84 29.25
CA THR A 355 -15.92 -9.93 29.69
C THR A 355 -16.53 -9.62 31.07
N ARG A 356 -17.79 -10.03 31.33
CA ARG A 356 -18.39 -10.03 32.69
C ARG A 356 -19.23 -11.29 32.93
N HIS A 357 -18.99 -11.95 34.08
CA HIS A 357 -19.93 -12.90 34.69
C HIS A 357 -20.87 -12.16 35.65
N GLY A 358 -22.17 -12.44 35.54
CA GLY A 358 -23.22 -11.77 36.30
C GLY A 358 -23.59 -12.47 37.60
N VAL A 359 -24.06 -11.69 38.58
CA VAL A 359 -25.10 -12.05 39.56
C VAL A 359 -25.91 -10.77 39.85
N PRO A 360 -27.26 -10.83 39.91
CA PRO A 360 -28.08 -9.67 40.22
C PRO A 360 -28.21 -9.50 41.75
N ARG A 361 -28.16 -8.25 42.23
CA ARG A 361 -28.64 -7.91 43.58
C ARG A 361 -29.72 -6.84 43.48
N THR A 362 -30.93 -7.27 43.77
CA THR A 362 -32.06 -6.46 44.19
C THR A 362 -31.83 -6.00 45.63
N THR A 363 -31.85 -4.68 45.88
CA THR A 363 -32.28 -4.11 47.16
C THR A 363 -32.56 -2.61 47.02
N ARG A 364 -33.73 -2.22 47.51
CA ARG A 364 -34.29 -0.86 47.64
C ARG A 364 -33.32 0.16 48.25
N ALA A 365 -33.46 1.40 47.82
CA ALA A 365 -32.89 2.61 48.40
C ALA A 365 -33.54 3.03 49.74
N PRO A 366 -32.86 3.87 50.54
CA PRO A 366 -33.49 4.82 51.45
C PRO A 366 -33.22 6.30 51.07
N PRO A 367 -34.11 7.25 51.43
CA PRO A 367 -34.06 8.66 51.01
C PRO A 367 -33.38 9.60 52.03
N GLY A 368 -32.85 10.76 51.56
CA GLY A 368 -32.47 11.90 52.42
C GLY A 368 -31.42 12.88 51.84
N CYS A 369 -31.85 14.10 51.48
CA CYS A 369 -31.14 15.29 50.90
C CYS A 369 -30.17 16.03 51.87
N PRO A 370 -29.47 17.17 51.55
CA PRO A 370 -29.60 18.09 50.39
C PRO A 370 -28.32 18.71 49.75
N ARG A 371 -28.55 19.27 48.54
CA ARG A 371 -27.78 20.20 47.67
C ARG A 371 -26.46 19.75 47.09
#